data_AF-A0A072VDX3-F1
#
_entry.id   AF-A0A072VDX3-F1
#
_cell.length_a   1.000
_cell.length_b   1.000
_cell.length_c   1.000
_cell.angle_alpha   90.00
_cell.angle_beta   90.00
_cell.angle_gamma   90.00
#
_symmetry.space_group_name_H-M   'P 1'
#
loop_
_entity.id
_entity.type
_entity.pdbx_description
1 polymer ?
#
loop_
_entity_poly.entity_id
_entity_poly.type
_entity_poly.pdbx_seq_one_letter_code
_entity_poly.pdbx_strand_id
1 'polypeptide(L)'
;MKISMFHLCIFLLLIGMSHAVDDKCAACKAVAGELEIGLAREKPRNHLDMRHRLDAKGQRQGKLIDYRISELRVVELLDDLCEKMQDYTLRIFPDSHEWYKVGSWDNLRTNKQEARAHSKDISSYCGR
;
A
#
# COMPACT_ATOMS: atom_id res chain seq x y z
N MET A 1 12.61 43.43 -20.18
CA MET A 1 11.62 42.36 -20.42
C MET A 1 10.69 42.29 -19.22
N LYS A 2 9.41 42.66 -19.37
CA LYS A 2 8.43 42.58 -18.27
C LYS A 2 7.76 41.20 -18.34
N ILE A 3 8.16 40.28 -17.47
CA ILE A 3 7.46 39.00 -17.32
C ILE A 3 6.09 39.33 -16.72
N SER A 4 5.02 39.08 -17.49
CA SER A 4 3.65 39.28 -17.02
C SER A 4 3.39 38.40 -15.80
N MET A 5 2.79 38.96 -14.76
CA MET A 5 2.39 38.25 -13.54
C MET A 5 1.54 37.00 -13.85
N PHE A 6 0.82 37.02 -14.97
CA PHE A 6 0.05 35.87 -15.47
C PHE A 6 0.94 34.69 -15.87
N HIS A 7 2.08 34.95 -16.53
CA HIS A 7 3.04 33.91 -16.87
C HIS A 7 3.75 33.35 -15.63
N LEU A 8 4.02 34.20 -14.62
CA LEU A 8 4.59 33.75 -13.35
C LEU A 8 3.62 32.82 -12.59
N CYS A 9 2.33 33.16 -12.54
CA CYS A 9 1.31 32.31 -11.91
C CYS A 9 1.12 30.98 -12.64
N ILE A 10 1.10 30.98 -13.98
CA ILE A 10 1.01 29.74 -14.77
C ILE A 10 2.22 28.83 -14.51
N PHE A 11 3.42 29.41 -14.42
CA PHE A 11 4.64 28.64 -14.16
C PHE A 11 4.65 28.02 -12.75
N LEU A 12 4.19 28.77 -11.74
CA LEU A 12 4.07 28.27 -10.36
C LEU A 12 3.03 27.14 -10.23
N LEU A 13 1.91 27.23 -10.95
CA LEU A 13 0.87 26.17 -10.95
C LEU A 13 1.38 24.87 -11.58
N LEU A 14 2.16 24.95 -12.65
CA LEU A 14 2.72 23.78 -13.33
C LEU A 14 3.74 23.03 -12.45
N ILE A 15 4.56 23.76 -11.68
CA ILE A 15 5.53 23.15 -10.76
C ILE A 15 4.81 22.43 -9.62
N GLY A 16 3.77 23.04 -9.04
CA GLY A 16 3.01 22.43 -7.93
C GLY A 16 2.33 21.10 -8.28
N MET A 17 1.87 20.92 -9.53
CA MET A 17 1.27 19.66 -9.97
C MET A 17 2.28 18.51 -10.05
N SER A 18 3.54 18.79 -10.40
CA SER A 18 4.57 17.75 -10.53
C SER A 18 4.88 17.07 -9.20
N HIS A 19 5.10 17.84 -8.12
CA HIS A 19 5.38 17.31 -6.79
C HIS A 19 4.23 16.49 -6.19
N ALA A 20 2.98 16.87 -6.47
CA ALA A 20 1.81 16.14 -5.99
C ALA A 20 1.69 14.75 -6.66
N VAL A 21 2.08 14.64 -7.93
CA VAL A 21 2.09 13.37 -8.67
C VAL A 21 3.22 12.47 -8.18
N ASP A 22 4.40 13.03 -7.90
CA ASP A 22 5.55 12.26 -7.44
C ASP A 22 5.30 11.62 -6.06
N ASP A 23 4.65 12.33 -5.13
CA ASP A 23 4.26 11.76 -3.84
C ASP A 23 3.30 10.58 -4.00
N LYS A 24 2.22 10.74 -4.78
CA LYS A 24 1.22 9.68 -4.97
C LYS A 24 1.76 8.48 -5.73
N CYS A 25 2.62 8.71 -6.73
CA CYS A 25 3.34 7.65 -7.42
C CYS A 25 4.26 6.88 -6.46
N ALA A 26 5.02 7.60 -5.63
CA ALA A 26 5.91 6.99 -4.64
C ALA A 26 5.12 6.20 -3.58
N ALA A 27 3.96 6.71 -3.14
CA ALA A 27 3.09 6.02 -2.20
C ALA A 27 2.56 4.69 -2.78
N CYS A 28 2.09 4.71 -4.03
CA CYS A 28 1.64 3.51 -4.74
C CYS A 28 2.74 2.45 -4.84
N LYS A 29 3.98 2.86 -5.16
CA LYS A 29 5.14 1.96 -5.20
C LYS A 29 5.41 1.32 -3.84
N ALA A 30 5.31 2.07 -2.74
CA ALA A 30 5.50 1.52 -1.41
C ALA A 30 4.41 0.53 -1.01
N VAL A 31 3.14 0.82 -1.32
CA VAL A 31 2.02 -0.12 -1.10
C VAL A 31 2.22 -1.39 -1.90
N ALA A 32 2.57 -1.28 -3.18
CA ALA A 32 2.86 -2.44 -4.04
C ALA A 32 4.03 -3.26 -3.49
N GLY A 33 5.10 -2.60 -3.03
CA GLY A 33 6.24 -3.28 -2.41
C GLY A 33 5.88 -4.05 -1.13
N GLU A 34 5.02 -3.49 -0.27
CA GLU A 34 4.55 -4.21 0.93
C GLU A 34 3.66 -5.40 0.54
N LEU A 35 2.83 -5.28 -0.51
CA LEU A 35 2.04 -6.38 -1.04
C LEU A 35 2.92 -7.50 -1.64
N GLU A 36 3.98 -7.15 -2.38
CA GLU A 36 4.98 -8.11 -2.88
C GLU A 36 5.68 -8.85 -1.75
N ILE A 37 6.04 -8.14 -0.67
CA ILE A 37 6.58 -8.77 0.56
C ILE A 37 5.56 -9.75 1.16
N GLY A 38 4.27 -9.38 1.18
CA GLY A 38 3.18 -10.25 1.62
C GLY A 38 3.08 -11.52 0.78
N LEU A 39 3.09 -11.39 -0.55
CA LEU A 39 3.07 -12.49 -1.51
C LEU A 39 4.28 -13.42 -1.34
N ALA A 40 5.48 -12.87 -1.15
CA ALA A 40 6.70 -13.65 -0.96
C ALA A 40 6.72 -14.42 0.37
N ARG A 41 6.00 -13.94 1.39
CA ARG A 41 5.87 -14.57 2.72
C ARG A 41 4.62 -15.45 2.84
N GLU A 42 3.82 -15.54 1.79
CA GLU A 42 2.61 -16.35 1.74
C GLU A 42 2.95 -17.82 2.07
N LYS A 43 2.22 -18.42 3.02
CA LYS A 43 2.40 -19.83 3.34
C LYS A 43 1.79 -20.68 2.23
N PRO A 44 2.52 -21.68 1.68
CA PRO A 44 1.95 -22.59 0.69
C PRO A 44 0.70 -23.29 1.22
N ARG A 45 -0.39 -23.22 0.46
CA ARG A 45 -1.66 -23.90 0.76
C ARG A 45 -2.14 -24.62 -0.49
N ASN A 46 -2.75 -25.80 -0.31
CA ASN A 46 -3.14 -26.66 -1.42
C ASN A 46 -4.54 -26.31 -1.94
N HIS A 47 -5.57 -26.50 -1.11
CA HIS A 47 -6.95 -26.29 -1.51
C HIS A 47 -7.84 -25.82 -0.35
N LEU A 48 -8.85 -25.03 -0.68
CA LEU A 48 -9.98 -24.72 0.19
C LEU A 48 -11.03 -25.81 0.07
N ASP A 49 -11.37 -26.45 1.19
CA ASP A 49 -12.39 -27.49 1.25
C ASP A 49 -13.74 -26.89 1.62
N MET A 50 -14.59 -26.71 0.61
CA MET A 50 -15.97 -26.21 0.78
C MET A 50 -16.99 -27.36 0.85
N ARG A 51 -16.56 -28.60 1.13
CA ARG A 51 -17.44 -29.78 1.20
C ARG A 51 -18.03 -29.93 2.60
N HIS A 52 -19.07 -29.15 2.87
CA HIS A 52 -19.74 -29.12 4.17
C HIS A 52 -20.85 -30.18 4.33
N ARG A 53 -21.39 -30.73 3.23
CA ARG A 53 -22.47 -31.73 3.27
C ARG A 53 -21.92 -33.15 3.21
N LEU A 54 -22.45 -34.03 4.06
CA LEU A 54 -22.22 -35.48 3.98
C LEU A 54 -23.41 -36.15 3.28
N ASP A 55 -23.13 -37.11 2.40
CA ASP A 55 -24.16 -37.99 1.86
C ASP A 55 -24.39 -39.23 2.72
N ALA A 56 -25.40 -40.03 2.38
CA ALA A 56 -25.75 -41.24 3.12
C ALA A 56 -24.66 -42.34 3.07
N LYS A 57 -23.66 -42.22 2.18
CA LYS A 57 -22.50 -43.11 2.07
C LYS A 57 -21.28 -42.55 2.84
N GLY A 58 -21.45 -41.45 3.56
CA GLY A 58 -20.39 -40.78 4.31
C GLY A 58 -19.40 -39.99 3.43
N GLN A 59 -19.70 -39.76 2.15
CA GLN A 59 -18.85 -38.95 1.29
C GLN A 59 -19.19 -37.47 1.44
N ARG A 60 -18.15 -36.64 1.43
CA ARG A 60 -18.28 -35.18 1.49
C ARG A 60 -18.59 -34.63 0.11
N GLN A 61 -19.71 -33.92 0.02
CA GLN A 61 -20.23 -33.29 -1.19
C GLN A 61 -19.95 -31.78 -1.14
N GLY A 62 -19.52 -31.22 -2.27
CA GLY A 62 -19.23 -29.78 -2.42
C GLY A 62 -18.03 -29.51 -3.31
N LYS A 63 -17.51 -28.28 -3.27
CA LYS A 63 -16.42 -27.82 -4.14
C LYS A 63 -15.08 -27.88 -3.42
N LEU A 64 -14.06 -28.36 -4.11
CA LEU A 64 -12.66 -28.21 -3.73
C LEU A 64 -12.05 -27.15 -4.64
N ILE A 65 -11.50 -26.07 -4.06
CA ILE A 65 -10.99 -24.93 -4.83
C ILE A 65 -9.50 -24.79 -4.56
N ASP A 66 -8.67 -24.65 -5.61
CA ASP A 66 -7.26 -24.32 -5.44
C ASP A 66 -7.14 -22.94 -4.77
N TYR A 67 -6.31 -22.85 -3.73
CA TYR A 67 -6.14 -21.61 -2.98
C TYR A 67 -5.62 -20.45 -3.85
N ARG A 68 -4.78 -20.73 -4.85
CA ARG A 68 -4.17 -19.71 -5.73
C ARG A 68 -5.19 -18.93 -6.55
N ILE A 69 -6.31 -19.55 -6.89
CA ILE A 69 -7.42 -18.94 -7.65
C ILE A 69 -8.57 -18.49 -6.75
N SER A 70 -8.45 -18.71 -5.44
CA SER A 70 -9.50 -18.35 -4.51
C SER A 70 -9.52 -16.85 -4.25
N GLU A 71 -10.72 -16.30 -4.13
CA GLU A 71 -10.90 -14.91 -3.66
C GLU A 71 -10.33 -14.72 -2.26
N LEU A 72 -10.40 -15.76 -1.42
CA LEU A 72 -9.87 -15.74 -0.05
C LEU A 72 -8.38 -15.39 -0.01
N ARG A 73 -7.57 -15.86 -0.96
CA ARG A 73 -6.15 -15.52 -1.05
C ARG A 73 -5.94 -14.01 -1.18
N VAL A 74 -6.75 -13.35 -2.01
CA VAL A 74 -6.68 -11.89 -2.20
C VAL A 74 -7.13 -11.17 -0.93
N VAL A 75 -8.23 -11.61 -0.32
CA VAL A 75 -8.72 -11.04 0.94
C VAL A 75 -7.65 -11.12 2.03
N GLU A 76 -7.06 -12.29 2.26
CA GLU A 76 -6.04 -12.47 3.29
C GLU A 76 -4.74 -11.69 3.03
N LEU A 77 -4.37 -11.47 1.76
CA LEU A 77 -3.19 -10.68 1.42
C LEU A 77 -3.41 -9.18 1.61
N LEU A 78 -4.63 -8.71 1.32
CA LEU A 78 -5.03 -7.31 1.51
C LEU A 78 -5.40 -7.02 2.97
N ASP A 79 -5.72 -8.04 3.76
CA ASP A 79 -5.97 -7.94 5.19
C ASP A 79 -4.74 -7.35 5.90
N ASP A 80 -4.98 -6.31 6.69
CA ASP A 80 -3.98 -5.50 7.37
C ASP A 80 -2.91 -4.83 6.46
N LEU A 81 -3.02 -4.88 5.13
CA LEU A 81 -2.04 -4.27 4.23
C LEU A 81 -1.92 -2.76 4.51
N CYS A 82 -3.05 -2.06 4.54
CA CYS A 82 -3.08 -0.63 4.79
C CYS A 82 -2.74 -0.26 6.23
N GLU A 83 -2.92 -1.18 7.19
CA GLU A 83 -2.46 -1.00 8.56
C GLU A 83 -0.93 -1.03 8.65
N LYS A 84 -0.29 -1.96 7.92
CA LYS A 84 1.19 -2.04 7.81
C LYS A 84 1.79 -0.79 7.17
N MET A 85 1.03 -0.06 6.34
CA MET A 85 1.49 1.22 5.80
C MET A 85 1.70 2.29 6.88
N GLN A 86 1.13 2.12 8.08
CA GLN A 86 1.41 3.01 9.21
C GLN A 86 2.87 2.91 9.71
N ASP A 87 3.62 1.89 9.30
CA ASP A 87 5.06 1.81 9.58
C ASP A 87 5.90 2.64 8.61
N TYR A 88 5.29 3.26 7.59
CA TYR A 88 6.02 4.04 6.59
C TYR A 88 6.01 5.53 6.91
N THR A 89 7.03 6.24 6.45
CA THR A 89 7.06 7.70 6.45
C THR A 89 7.72 8.25 5.20
N LEU A 90 7.46 9.52 4.91
CA LEU A 90 7.90 10.18 3.69
C LEU A 90 9.26 10.85 3.90
N ARG A 91 10.15 10.68 2.92
CA ARG A 91 11.36 11.46 2.75
C ARG A 91 11.27 12.22 1.43
N ILE A 92 11.42 13.53 1.52
CA ILE A 92 11.38 14.43 0.35
C ILE A 92 12.82 14.73 -0.06
N PHE A 93 13.17 14.41 -1.31
CA PHE A 93 14.39 14.86 -1.98
C PHE A 93 14.06 15.94 -3.01
N PRO A 94 15.06 16.71 -3.48
CA PRO A 94 14.83 17.74 -4.51
C PRO A 94 14.21 17.18 -5.80
N ASP A 95 14.59 15.96 -6.17
CA ASP A 95 14.23 15.34 -7.44
C ASP A 95 13.24 14.16 -7.30
N SER A 96 12.94 13.73 -6.08
CA SER A 96 12.10 12.55 -5.86
C SER A 96 11.51 12.48 -4.45
N HIS A 97 10.42 11.72 -4.32
CA HIS A 97 9.83 11.36 -3.05
C HIS A 97 10.04 9.88 -2.79
N GLU A 98 10.37 9.53 -1.55
CA GLU A 98 10.60 8.14 -1.14
C GLU A 98 9.84 7.85 0.14
N TRP A 99 9.01 6.82 0.10
CA TRP A 99 8.36 6.25 1.27
C TRP A 99 9.21 5.09 1.79
N TYR A 100 9.60 5.14 3.06
CA TYR A 100 10.44 4.12 3.68
C TYR A 100 9.83 3.60 4.99
N LYS A 101 10.06 2.32 5.27
CA LYS A 101 9.58 1.66 6.49
C LYS A 101 10.46 2.07 7.69
N VAL A 102 9.82 2.57 8.74
CA VAL A 102 10.45 2.98 9.99
C VAL A 102 10.63 1.76 10.88
N GLY A 103 11.88 1.33 11.08
CA GLY A 103 12.18 0.19 11.96
C GLY A 103 11.92 0.46 13.45
N SER A 104 12.11 1.70 13.90
CA SER A 104 11.79 2.13 15.28
C SER A 104 11.46 3.61 15.31
N TRP A 105 10.24 3.92 15.76
CA TRP A 105 9.74 5.29 15.89
C TRP A 105 10.43 6.08 17.00
N ASP A 106 11.00 5.40 18.01
CA ASP A 106 11.71 6.04 19.10
C ASP A 106 13.06 6.60 18.65
N ASN A 107 13.73 5.90 17.74
CA ASN A 107 15.04 6.25 17.21
C ASN A 107 14.98 7.18 15.98
N LEU A 108 13.80 7.63 15.60
CA LEU A 108 13.62 8.52 14.46
C LEU A 108 14.23 9.89 14.75
N ARG A 109 15.22 10.30 13.94
CA ARG A 109 15.94 11.58 14.08
C ARG A 109 15.18 12.78 13.50
N THR A 110 14.19 12.53 12.64
CA THR A 110 13.34 13.56 12.03
C THR A 110 12.20 13.97 12.95
N ASN A 111 11.42 14.97 12.56
CA ASN A 111 10.24 15.39 13.30
C ASN A 111 9.23 14.24 13.39
N LYS A 112 9.05 13.68 14.60
CA LYS A 112 8.16 12.55 14.85
C LYS A 112 6.69 12.87 14.55
N GLN A 113 6.24 14.10 14.81
CA GLN A 113 4.83 14.47 14.58
C GLN A 113 4.51 14.48 13.08
N GLU A 114 5.40 15.09 12.29
CA GLU A 114 5.29 15.12 10.83
C GLU A 114 5.40 13.72 10.23
N ALA A 115 6.37 12.91 10.70
CA ALA A 115 6.53 11.54 10.24
C ALA A 115 5.28 10.67 10.50
N ARG A 116 4.62 10.88 11.65
CA ARG A 116 3.34 10.23 12.00
C ARG A 116 2.17 10.75 11.17
N ALA A 117 2.17 12.02 10.78
CA ALA A 117 1.17 12.56 9.87
C ALA A 117 1.28 11.89 8.49
N HIS A 118 2.51 11.72 7.96
CA HIS A 118 2.75 10.99 6.71
C HIS A 118 2.31 9.53 6.79
N SER A 119 2.66 8.84 7.87
CA SER A 119 2.23 7.45 8.14
C SER A 119 0.71 7.29 8.04
N LYS A 120 -0.06 8.23 8.62
CA LYS A 120 -1.52 8.24 8.51
C LYS A 120 -2.00 8.55 7.09
N ASP A 121 -1.34 9.47 6.38
CA ASP A 121 -1.71 9.83 5.00
C ASP A 121 -1.53 8.64 4.04
N ILE A 122 -0.41 7.91 4.11
CA ILE A 122 -0.21 6.74 3.24
C ILE A 122 -1.13 5.57 3.59
N SER A 123 -1.43 5.35 4.88
CA SER A 123 -2.41 4.36 5.30
C SER A 123 -3.81 4.70 4.76
N SER A 124 -4.21 5.96 4.83
CA SER A 124 -5.47 6.43 4.23
C SER A 124 -5.44 6.41 2.69
N TYR A 125 -4.30 6.66 2.06
CA TYR A 125 -4.13 6.51 0.61
C TYR A 125 -4.32 5.07 0.16
N CYS A 126 -3.75 4.10 0.87
CA CYS A 126 -3.89 2.67 0.58
C CYS A 126 -5.35 2.20 0.59
N GLY A 127 -6.18 2.73 1.50
CA GLY A 127 -7.59 2.36 1.62
C GLY A 127 -8.55 3.04 0.65
N ARG A 128 -8.07 3.92 -0.24
CA ARG A 128 -8.87 4.62 -1.26
C ARG A 128 -8.79 3.90 -2.60
#